data_AF-F4N814-F1
#
_entry.id   AF-F4N814-F1
#
_cell.length_a   1.000
_cell.length_b   1.000
_cell.length_c   1.000
_cell.angle_alpha   90.00
_cell.angle_beta   90.00
_cell.angle_gamma   90.00
#
_symmetry.space_group_name_H-M   'P 1'
#
loop_
_entity.id
_entity.type
_entity.pdbx_description
1 polymer ?
#
loop_
_entity_poly.entity_id
_entity_poly.type
_entity_poly.pdbx_seq_one_letter_code
_entity_poly.pdbx_strand_id
1 'polypeptide(L)'
;MVVYGCAFDLFNISGAIYVEKEVSHNISGSAQGLFMTMVNGVGVYVGAIASRHVVDYFTANGVKDWNNIWLSFAAYTLILLVIFVFVFQYKHVATEMKERQL
;
A
#
# COMPACT_ATOMS: atom_id res chain seq x y z
N MET A 1 15.19 10.95 -1.20
CA MET A 1 15.53 9.78 -0.36
C MET A 1 14.77 9.77 0.96
N VAL A 2 14.68 10.88 1.71
CA VAL A 2 13.93 10.95 2.98
C VAL A 2 12.42 10.71 2.81
N VAL A 3 11.78 11.39 1.86
CA VAL A 3 10.32 11.26 1.61
C VAL A 3 9.94 9.83 1.22
N TYR A 4 10.76 9.19 0.36
CA TYR A 4 10.54 7.79 -0.04
C TYR A 4 10.67 6.83 1.15
N GLY A 5 11.72 6.97 1.96
CA GLY A 5 11.91 6.12 3.15
C GLY A 5 10.76 6.27 4.15
N CYS A 6 10.32 7.50 4.41
CA CYS A 6 9.19 7.74 5.30
C CYS A 6 7.89 7.13 4.78
N ALA A 7 7.57 7.28 3.49
CA ALA A 7 6.38 6.67 2.90
C ALA A 7 6.43 5.13 2.93
N PHE A 8 7.60 4.56 2.64
CA PHE A 8 7.82 3.12 2.67
C PHE A 8 7.65 2.54 4.08
N ASP A 9 8.28 3.17 5.09
CA ASP A 9 8.20 2.72 6.49
C ASP A 9 6.78 2.86 7.02
N LEU A 10 6.12 4.01 6.78
CA LEU A 10 4.75 4.24 7.21
C LEU A 10 3.80 3.21 6.61
N PHE A 11 3.94 2.90 5.32
CA PHE A 11 3.10 1.91 4.65
C PHE A 11 3.29 0.51 5.23
N ASN A 12 4.54 0.07 5.38
CA ASN A 12 4.83 -1.28 5.87
C ASN A 12 4.47 -1.45 7.35
N ILE A 13 4.79 -0.48 8.20
CA ILE A 13 4.49 -0.53 9.65
C ILE A 13 2.98 -0.44 9.88
N SER A 14 2.29 0.50 9.22
CA SER A 14 0.84 0.66 9.40
C SER A 14 0.08 -0.58 8.93
N GLY A 15 0.51 -1.18 7.82
CA GLY A 15 -0.07 -2.41 7.30
C GLY A 15 0.18 -3.61 8.22
N ALA A 16 1.39 -3.76 8.76
CA ALA A 16 1.72 -4.83 9.70
C ALA A 16 0.87 -4.73 10.99
N ILE A 17 0.71 -3.52 11.55
CA ILE A 17 -0.14 -3.27 12.73
C ILE A 17 -1.60 -3.58 12.43
N TYR A 18 -2.10 -3.22 11.24
CA TYR A 18 -3.47 -3.54 10.83
C TYR A 18 -3.70 -5.06 10.76
N VAL A 19 -2.78 -5.79 10.12
CA VAL A 19 -2.84 -7.25 10.03
C VAL A 19 -2.78 -7.90 11.41
N GLU A 20 -1.95 -7.37 12.32
CA GLU A 20 -1.87 -7.87 13.70
C GLU A 20 -3.18 -7.68 14.48
N LYS A 21 -3.88 -6.57 14.26
CA LYS A 21 -5.15 -6.28 14.94
C LYS A 21 -6.31 -7.12 14.43
N GLU A 22 -6.34 -7.45 13.14
CA GLU A 22 -7.46 -8.20 12.55
C GLU A 22 -7.30 -9.72 12.63
N VAL A 23 -6.09 -10.21 12.87
CA VAL A 23 -5.78 -11.64 12.86
C VAL A 23 -5.53 -12.16 14.27
N SER A 24 -5.91 -13.40 14.56
CA SER A 24 -5.69 -14.00 15.87
C SER A 24 -4.20 -14.08 16.24
N HIS A 25 -3.89 -13.87 17.52
CA HIS A 25 -2.51 -13.82 18.04
C HIS A 25 -1.69 -15.09 17.74
N ASN A 26 -2.33 -16.23 17.50
CA ASN A 26 -1.64 -17.49 17.17
C ASN A 26 -1.01 -17.48 15.77
N ILE A 27 -1.50 -16.64 14.84
CA ILE A 27 -1.02 -16.63 13.44
C ILE A 27 -0.54 -15.23 12.99
N SER A 28 -0.48 -14.25 13.89
CA SER A 28 -0.11 -12.85 13.57
C SER A 28 1.29 -12.75 12.95
N GLY A 29 2.28 -13.51 13.44
CA GLY A 29 3.63 -13.52 12.89
C GLY A 29 3.69 -14.03 11.44
N SER A 30 2.94 -15.10 11.13
CA SER A 30 2.82 -15.63 9.77
C SER A 30 2.07 -14.66 8.84
N ALA A 31 1.02 -14.01 9.36
CA ALA A 31 0.24 -13.03 8.60
C ALA A 31 1.06 -11.77 8.27
N GLN A 32 1.87 -11.27 9.22
CA GLN A 32 2.81 -10.17 8.97
C GLN A 32 3.89 -10.56 7.95
N GLY A 33 4.45 -11.77 8.05
CA GLY A 33 5.41 -12.28 7.06
C GLY A 33 4.81 -12.39 5.65
N LEU A 34 3.56 -12.85 5.55
CA LEU A 34 2.83 -12.92 4.28
C LEU A 34 2.54 -11.52 3.73
N PHE A 35 2.12 -10.57 4.57
CA PHE A 35 1.91 -9.17 4.18
C PHE A 35 3.20 -8.58 3.61
N MET A 36 4.32 -8.74 4.32
CA MET A 36 5.61 -8.20 3.89
C MET A 36 6.08 -8.80 2.56
N THR A 37 5.86 -10.11 2.37
CA THR A 37 6.17 -10.82 1.12
C THR A 37 5.29 -10.36 -0.03
N MET A 38 4.00 -10.10 0.22
CA MET A 38 3.08 -9.59 -0.78
C MET A 38 3.43 -8.15 -1.20
N VAL A 39 3.78 -7.29 -0.25
CA VAL A 39 4.12 -5.88 -0.55
C VAL A 39 5.48 -5.78 -1.23
N ASN A 40 6.53 -6.33 -0.61
CA ASN A 40 7.91 -6.12 -1.05
C ASN A 40 8.37 -7.13 -2.10
N GLY A 41 7.69 -8.28 -2.21
CA GLY A 41 7.94 -9.26 -3.26
C GLY A 41 7.00 -9.06 -4.45
N VAL A 42 5.76 -9.52 -4.30
CA VAL A 42 4.80 -9.56 -5.42
C VAL A 42 4.43 -8.17 -5.90
N GLY A 43 4.16 -7.24 -4.99
CA GLY A 43 3.78 -5.86 -5.30
C GLY A 43 4.86 -5.13 -6.07
N VAL A 44 6.12 -5.26 -5.64
CA VAL A 44 7.28 -4.68 -6.37
C VAL A 44 7.44 -5.33 -7.74
N TYR A 45 7.28 -6.65 -7.85
CA TYR A 45 7.39 -7.36 -9.13
C TYR A 45 6.32 -6.92 -10.15
N VAL A 46 5.05 -6.89 -9.73
CA VAL A 46 3.94 -6.44 -10.58
C VAL A 46 4.09 -4.95 -10.91
N GLY A 47 4.50 -4.14 -9.93
CA GLY A 47 4.79 -2.72 -10.13
C GLY A 47 5.92 -2.47 -11.12
N ALA A 48 6.96 -3.30 -11.13
CA ALA A 48 8.07 -3.22 -12.08
C ALA A 48 7.60 -3.50 -13.52
N ILE A 49 6.72 -4.48 -13.73
CA ILE A 49 6.16 -4.78 -15.04
C ILE A 49 5.22 -3.65 -15.50
N ALA A 50 4.31 -3.21 -14.64
CA ALA A 50 3.36 -2.15 -14.96
C ALA A 50 4.06 -0.82 -15.24
N SER A 51 5.03 -0.44 -14.40
CA SER A 51 5.83 0.78 -14.59
C SER A 51 6.59 0.76 -15.91
N ARG A 52 7.13 -0.40 -16.32
CA ARG A 52 7.79 -0.55 -17.61
C ARG A 52 6.85 -0.22 -18.76
N HIS A 53 5.64 -0.79 -18.76
CA HIS A 53 4.64 -0.50 -19.81
C HIS A 53 4.25 0.98 -19.86
N VAL A 54 4.05 1.62 -18.71
CA VAL A 54 3.72 3.06 -18.65
C VAL A 54 4.87 3.89 -19.22
N VAL A 55 6.11 3.60 -18.82
CA VAL A 55 7.29 4.33 -19.31
C VAL A 55 7.50 4.11 -20.81
N ASP A 56 7.33 2.89 -21.31
CA ASP A 56 7.49 2.57 -22.72
C ASP A 56 6.42 3.27 -23.57
N TYR A 57 5.18 3.39 -23.08
CA TYR A 57 4.10 4.11 -23.77
C TYR A 57 4.38 5.62 -23.90
N PHE A 58 4.94 6.24 -22.86
CA PHE A 58 5.30 7.67 -22.85
C PHE A 58 6.72 7.95 -23.39
N THR A 59 7.36 6.95 -24.03
CA THR A 59 8.63 7.13 -24.72
C THR A 59 8.39 7.28 -26.22
N ALA A 60 8.61 8.48 -26.76
CA ALA A 60 8.50 8.75 -28.19
C ALA A 60 9.89 9.04 -28.78
N ASN A 61 10.27 8.35 -29.85
CA ASN A 61 11.55 8.54 -30.56
C ASN A 61 12.80 8.48 -29.65
N GLY A 62 12.79 7.64 -28.61
CA GLY A 62 13.90 7.49 -27.66
C GLY A 62 13.98 8.58 -26.59
N VAL A 63 13.08 9.57 -26.62
CA VAL A 63 12.95 10.60 -25.58
C VAL A 63 11.84 10.20 -24.61
N LYS A 64 12.19 10.08 -23.34
CA LYS A 64 11.23 9.78 -22.26
C LYS A 64 10.55 11.06 -21.80
N ASP A 65 9.23 11.10 -21.89
CA ASP A 65 8.44 12.19 -21.32
C ASP A 65 8.22 11.98 -19.82
N TRP A 66 9.22 12.38 -19.04
CA TRP A 66 9.18 12.21 -17.58
C TRP A 66 7.99 12.91 -16.94
N ASN A 67 7.52 14.04 -17.48
CA ASN A 67 6.40 14.77 -16.89
C ASN A 67 5.12 13.93 -16.95
N ASN A 68 4.80 13.41 -18.14
CA ASN A 68 3.63 12.55 -18.32
C ASN A 68 3.76 11.21 -17.57
N ILE A 69 4.96 10.64 -17.48
CA ILE A 69 5.22 9.44 -16.67
C ILE A 69 4.89 9.71 -15.19
N TRP A 70 5.42 10.79 -14.61
CA TRP A 70 5.16 11.15 -13.22
C TRP A 70 3.69 11.48 -12.98
N LEU A 71 3.02 12.17 -13.90
CA LEU A 71 1.58 12.42 -13.85
C LEU A 71 0.76 11.13 -13.87
N SER A 72 1.16 10.14 -14.68
CA SER A 72 0.49 8.84 -14.71
C SER A 72 0.61 8.10 -13.38
N PHE A 73 1.79 8.12 -12.74
CA PHE A 73 1.95 7.54 -11.40
C PHE A 73 1.16 8.31 -10.35
N ALA A 74 1.15 9.65 -10.40
CA ALA A 74 0.36 10.48 -9.49
C ALA A 74 -1.14 10.21 -9.64
N ALA A 75 -1.64 10.08 -10.88
CA ALA A 75 -3.03 9.73 -11.16
C ALA A 75 -3.40 8.35 -10.61
N TYR A 76 -2.52 7.36 -10.77
CA TYR A 76 -2.71 6.03 -10.18
C TYR A 76 -2.79 6.08 -8.65
N THR A 77 -1.87 6.79 -7.98
CA THR A 77 -1.90 6.96 -6.53
C THR A 77 -3.15 7.71 -6.07
N LEU A 78 -3.62 8.71 -6.84
CA LEU A 78 -4.85 9.44 -6.54
C LEU A 78 -6.08 8.52 -6.63
N ILE A 79 -6.17 7.67 -7.65
CA ILE A 79 -7.26 6.69 -7.79
C ILE A 79 -7.23 5.71 -6.61
N LEU A 80 -6.07 5.19 -6.23
CA LEU A 80 -5.94 4.32 -5.06
C LEU A 80 -6.37 5.03 -3.77
N LEU A 81 -6.01 6.31 -3.60
CA LEU A 81 -6.44 7.11 -2.45
C LEU A 81 -7.96 7.25 -2.42
N VAL A 82 -8.59 7.54 -3.55
CA VAL A 82 -10.04 7.64 -3.66
C VAL A 82 -10.69 6.31 -3.30
N ILE A 83 -10.24 5.20 -3.88
CA ILE A 83 -10.73 3.85 -3.55
C ILE A 83 -10.54 3.57 -2.05
N PHE A 84 -9.39 3.91 -1.49
CA PHE A 84 -9.11 3.74 -0.07
C PHE A 84 -10.11 4.51 0.79
N VAL A 85 -10.38 5.79 0.51
CA VAL A 85 -11.37 6.58 1.27
C VAL A 85 -12.78 5.96 1.23
N PHE A 86 -13.16 5.35 0.10
CA PHE A 86 -14.48 4.72 -0.04
C PHE A 86 -14.55 3.32 0.59
N VAL A 87 -13.53 2.49 0.42
CA VAL A 87 -13.48 1.11 0.94
C VAL A 87 -13.19 1.09 2.44
N PHE A 88 -12.32 1.99 2.90
CA PHE A 88 -11.88 2.09 4.30
C PHE A 88 -12.84 2.96 5.15
N GLN A 89 -14.15 2.80 4.96
CA GLN A 89 -15.17 3.24 5.91
C GLN A 89 -15.18 2.28 7.11
N TYR A 90 -14.12 2.37 7.93
CA TYR A 90 -13.96 1.54 9.11
C TYR A 90 -15.04 1.94 10.14
N LYS A 91 -16.04 1.09 10.34
CA LYS A 91 -16.99 1.21 11.45
C LYS A 91 -16.18 1.14 12.75
N HIS A 92 -16.07 2.25 13.46
CA HIS A 92 -15.75 2.23 14.88
C HIS A 92 -16.84 1.43 15.61
N VAL A 93 -16.61 0.15 15.87
CA VAL A 93 -17.44 -0.60 16.80
C VAL A 93 -16.94 -0.24 18.19
N ALA A 94 -17.58 0.76 18.79
CA ALA A 94 -17.30 1.24 20.14
C ALA A 94 -17.81 0.26 21.22
N THR A 95 -17.42 -1.02 21.16
CA THR A 95 -17.97 -2.05 22.07
C THR A 95 -16.92 -2.96 22.72
N GLU A 96 -15.74 -2.45 23.06
CA GLU A 96 -14.76 -3.21 23.88
C GLU A 96 -14.22 -2.45 25.10
N MET A 97 -15.02 -1.56 25.70
CA MET A 97 -14.72 -0.98 27.02
C MET A 97 -15.82 -1.22 28.05
N LYS A 98 -16.49 -2.38 28.02
CA LYS A 98 -17.46 -2.73 29.08
C LYS A 98 -17.27 -4.10 29.75
N GLU A 99 -16.41 -4.97 29.24
CA GLU A 99 -16.22 -6.33 29.82
C GLU A 99 -14.90 -6.54 30.58
N ARG A 100 -13.99 -5.55 30.64
CA ARG A 100 -12.79 -5.61 31.50
C ARG A 100 -12.98 -4.97 32.89
N GLN A 101 -14.22 -4.70 33.31
CA GLN A 101 -14.56 -4.06 34.59
C GLN A 101 -15.68 -4.80 35.36
N LEU A 102 -16.04 -6.01 34.97
CA LEU A 102 -16.92 -6.94 35.70
C LEU A 102 -16.18 -8.27 35.89
#